data_AF-A0A2H5ZYC2-F1
#
_entry.id   AF-A0A2H5ZYC2-F1
#
_cell.length_a   1.000
_cell.length_b   1.000
_cell.length_c   1.000
_cell.angle_alpha   90.00
_cell.angle_beta   90.00
_cell.angle_gamma   90.00
#
_symmetry.space_group_name_H-M   'P 1'
#
loop_
_entity.id
_entity.type
_entity.pdbx_description
1 polymer ?
#
loop_
_entity_poly.entity_id
_entity_poly.type
_entity_poly.pdbx_seq_one_letter_code
_entity_poly.pdbx_strand_id
1 'polypeptide(L)'
;MLDHLAGGGMSSRLFQEVRERRGLVYSIGSFSVLYRDAGAFGVYAGTSPERVPEVLSVTLRELDRLRAEPVSEEELARAKESLKASLMLSLEGTASRMFFLSRSELYFGRRITPDEVLAELEAVTAERVQGLAQRLLSMRPALAAVGPADAEAVTCRALEAA
;
A
#
# COMPACT_ATOMS: atom_id res chain seq x y z
N MET A 1 -5.12 3.87 4.67
CA MET A 1 -5.51 2.58 5.26
C MET A 1 -5.11 1.40 4.38
N LEU A 2 -5.69 1.23 3.18
CA LEU A 2 -5.38 0.10 2.29
C LEU A 2 -3.88 -0.05 2.03
N ASP A 3 -3.19 1.05 1.72
CA ASP A 3 -1.74 1.09 1.55
C ASP A 3 -0.97 0.55 2.77
N HIS A 4 -1.30 1.02 3.98
CA HIS A 4 -0.64 0.58 5.20
C HIS A 4 -0.84 -0.92 5.47
N LEU A 5 -2.02 -1.47 5.17
CA LEU A 5 -2.33 -2.89 5.32
C LEU A 5 -1.66 -3.77 4.25
N ALA A 6 -1.54 -3.26 3.02
CA ALA A 6 -0.93 -3.96 1.90
C ALA A 6 0.59 -4.06 2.05
N GLY A 7 1.29 -2.92 2.10
CA GLY A 7 2.75 -2.89 2.10
C GLY A 7 3.39 -1.69 2.80
N GLY A 8 2.62 -0.70 3.24
CA GLY A 8 3.13 0.55 3.83
C GLY A 8 3.55 0.44 5.30
N GLY A 9 3.15 -0.62 6.01
CA GLY A 9 3.51 -0.88 7.41
C GLY A 9 4.43 -2.09 7.57
N MET A 10 5.23 -2.15 8.65
CA MET A 10 6.04 -3.35 8.98
C MET A 10 5.17 -4.57 9.33
N SER A 11 3.95 -4.34 9.80
CA SER A 11 2.94 -5.36 10.05
C SER A 11 2.06 -5.67 8.83
N SER A 12 2.34 -5.06 7.67
CA SER A 12 1.56 -5.27 6.46
C SER A 12 1.72 -6.67 5.89
N ARG A 13 0.72 -7.11 5.12
CA ARG A 13 0.71 -8.48 4.56
C ARG A 13 1.93 -8.74 3.67
N LEU A 14 2.29 -7.81 2.77
CA LEU A 14 3.45 -7.98 1.88
C LEU A 14 4.77 -8.00 2.66
N PHE A 15 4.92 -7.15 3.68
CA PHE A 15 6.13 -7.14 4.50
C PHE A 15 6.29 -8.47 5.25
N GLN A 16 5.21 -8.96 5.87
CA GLN A 16 5.23 -10.21 6.62
C GLN A 16 5.45 -11.43 5.71
N GLU A 17 4.75 -11.51 4.58
CA GLU A 17 4.76 -12.70 3.72
C GLU A 17 5.96 -12.78 2.78
N VAL A 18 6.38 -11.67 2.20
CA VAL A 18 7.44 -11.67 1.17
C VAL A 18 8.81 -11.46 1.80
N ARG A 19 8.92 -10.53 2.76
CA ARG A 19 10.18 -10.19 3.42
C ARG A 19 10.42 -11.03 4.66
N GLU A 20 9.52 -11.01 5.65
CA GLU A 20 9.79 -11.62 6.96
C GLU A 20 9.77 -13.16 6.91
N ARG A 21 8.71 -13.76 6.36
CA ARG A 21 8.55 -15.23 6.35
C ARG A 21 9.39 -15.93 5.29
N ARG A 22 9.45 -15.37 4.07
CA ARG A 22 10.11 -16.03 2.93
C ARG A 22 11.49 -15.48 2.60
N GLY A 23 11.88 -14.31 3.10
CA GLY A 23 13.19 -13.72 2.84
C GLY A 23 13.48 -13.51 1.35
N LEU A 24 12.45 -13.29 0.52
CA LEU A 24 12.60 -13.20 -0.94
C LEU A 24 13.17 -11.86 -1.40
N VAL A 25 12.95 -10.82 -0.59
CA VAL A 25 13.25 -9.43 -0.92
C VAL A 25 13.92 -8.75 0.28
N TYR A 26 14.83 -7.82 0.00
CA TYR A 26 15.33 -6.91 1.03
C TYR A 26 14.32 -5.78 1.29
N SER A 27 13.73 -5.25 0.23
CA SER A 27 12.77 -4.15 0.28
C SER A 27 11.52 -4.51 -0.51
N ILE A 28 10.37 -4.38 0.13
CA ILE A 28 9.04 -4.41 -0.49
C ILE A 28 8.14 -3.41 0.24
N GLY A 29 7.32 -2.70 -0.52
CA GLY A 29 6.33 -1.78 0.04
C GLY A 29 5.29 -1.40 -0.99
N SER A 30 4.14 -0.95 -0.54
CA SER A 30 3.13 -0.36 -1.40
C SER A 30 3.27 1.15 -1.43
N PHE A 31 2.71 1.76 -2.47
CA PHE A 31 2.62 3.20 -2.58
C PHE A 31 1.33 3.60 -3.29
N SER A 32 0.89 4.82 -3.02
CA SER A 32 -0.22 5.46 -3.72
C SER A 32 0.24 6.78 -4.32
N VAL A 33 -0.01 6.96 -5.61
CA VAL A 33 0.17 8.23 -6.31
C VAL A 33 -1.20 8.81 -6.58
N LEU A 34 -1.43 10.04 -6.11
CA LEU A 34 -2.72 10.72 -6.21
C LEU A 34 -2.54 11.99 -7.05
N TYR A 35 -3.17 12.03 -8.21
CA TYR A 35 -3.32 13.23 -9.04
C TYR A 35 -4.74 13.77 -8.91
N ARG A 36 -5.04 14.88 -9.59
CA ARG A 36 -6.34 15.57 -9.48
C ARG A 36 -7.50 14.73 -10.03
N ASP A 37 -7.26 14.00 -11.10
CA ASP A 37 -8.25 13.27 -11.91
C ASP A 37 -7.90 11.78 -12.09
N ALA A 38 -6.69 11.38 -11.70
CA ALA A 38 -6.21 10.01 -11.79
C ALA A 38 -5.32 9.66 -10.61
N GLY A 39 -4.96 8.39 -10.49
CA GLY A 39 -4.03 7.91 -9.50
C GLY A 39 -3.60 6.50 -9.78
N ALA A 40 -2.61 6.03 -9.03
CA ALA A 40 -2.12 4.67 -9.11
C ALA A 40 -1.90 4.13 -7.69
N PHE A 41 -2.26 2.88 -7.49
CA PHE A 41 -1.82 2.09 -6.36
C PHE A 41 -0.85 1.04 -6.88
N GLY A 42 0.31 0.93 -6.26
CA GLY A 42 1.38 0.06 -6.74
C GLY A 42 2.13 -0.61 -5.61
N VAL A 43 2.88 -1.64 -5.97
CA VAL A 43 3.85 -2.31 -5.10
C VAL A 43 5.22 -2.17 -5.74
N TYR A 44 6.20 -1.83 -4.91
CA TYR A 44 7.61 -1.83 -5.26
C TYR A 44 8.31 -2.96 -4.51
N ALA A 45 9.16 -3.71 -5.21
CA ALA A 45 9.98 -4.76 -4.62
C ALA A 45 11.36 -4.81 -5.28
N GLY A 46 12.40 -5.08 -4.49
CA GLY A 46 13.76 -5.34 -4.97
C GLY A 46 14.19 -6.77 -4.66
N THR A 47 14.58 -7.52 -5.70
CA THR A 47 14.98 -8.94 -5.58
C THR A 47 16.04 -9.34 -6.61
N SER A 48 16.58 -10.55 -6.50
CA SER A 48 17.50 -11.12 -7.49
C SER A 48 16.74 -11.66 -8.71
N PRO A 49 17.33 -11.67 -9.92
CA PRO A 49 16.65 -12.09 -11.15
C PRO A 49 15.95 -13.46 -11.06
N GLU A 50 16.57 -14.40 -10.36
CA GLU A 50 16.10 -15.78 -10.23
C GLU A 50 14.82 -15.88 -9.37
N ARG A 51 14.59 -14.89 -8.50
CA ARG A 51 13.46 -14.86 -7.55
C ARG A 51 12.27 -14.04 -8.04
N VAL A 52 12.40 -13.34 -9.16
CA VAL A 52 11.33 -12.48 -9.70
C VAL A 52 10.00 -13.20 -9.87
N PRO A 53 9.93 -14.41 -10.48
CA PRO A 53 8.65 -15.11 -10.65
C PRO A 53 7.96 -15.45 -9.33
N GLU A 54 8.74 -15.85 -8.33
CA GLU A 54 8.21 -16.19 -7.01
C GLU A 54 7.72 -14.94 -6.27
N VAL A 55 8.50 -13.86 -6.26
CA VAL A 55 8.11 -12.58 -5.63
C VAL A 55 6.83 -12.04 -6.24
N LEU A 56 6.71 -12.08 -7.57
CA LEU A 56 5.52 -11.62 -8.28
C LEU A 56 4.31 -12.49 -7.93
N SER A 57 4.44 -13.82 -7.97
CA SER A 57 3.36 -14.74 -7.61
C SER A 57 2.86 -14.54 -6.18
N VAL A 58 3.78 -14.41 -5.21
CA VAL A 58 3.41 -14.20 -3.81
C VAL A 58 2.76 -12.83 -3.62
N THR A 59 3.28 -11.79 -4.28
CA THR A 59 2.73 -10.43 -4.19
C THR A 59 1.30 -10.38 -4.73
N LEU A 60 1.05 -10.94 -5.91
CA LEU A 60 -0.28 -11.00 -6.51
C LEU A 60 -1.25 -11.80 -5.63
N ARG A 61 -0.82 -12.94 -5.09
CA ARG A 61 -1.62 -13.75 -4.15
C ARG A 61 -2.02 -12.96 -2.91
N GLU A 62 -1.11 -12.20 -2.31
CA GLU A 62 -1.42 -11.43 -1.11
C GLU A 62 -2.34 -10.23 -1.40
N LEU A 63 -2.20 -9.60 -2.57
CA LEU A 63 -3.13 -8.58 -3.04
C LEU A 63 -4.53 -9.18 -3.31
N ASP A 64 -4.59 -10.38 -3.89
CA ASP A 64 -5.84 -11.10 -4.09
C ASP A 64 -6.51 -11.49 -2.78
N ARG A 65 -5.75 -11.92 -1.79
CA ARG A 65 -6.28 -12.18 -0.43
C ARG A 65 -6.80 -10.91 0.21
N LEU A 66 -6.11 -9.77 0.06
CA LEU A 66 -6.58 -8.49 0.57
C LEU A 66 -7.89 -8.05 -0.11
N ARG A 67 -8.11 -8.46 -1.36
CA ARG A 67 -9.36 -8.25 -2.10
C ARG A 67 -10.48 -9.21 -1.67
N ALA A 68 -10.16 -10.50 -1.52
CA ALA A 68 -11.14 -11.56 -1.31
C ALA A 68 -11.56 -11.71 0.17
N GLU A 69 -10.63 -11.51 1.10
CA GLU A 69 -10.81 -11.72 2.54
C GLU A 69 -10.86 -10.35 3.25
N PRO A 70 -11.88 -10.09 4.09
CA PRO A 70 -11.87 -8.92 4.96
C PRO A 70 -10.63 -8.93 5.87
N VAL A 71 -10.11 -7.75 6.18
CA VAL A 71 -9.06 -7.61 7.21
C VAL A 71 -9.65 -7.89 8.58
N SER A 72 -8.88 -8.54 9.46
CA SER A 72 -9.36 -8.81 10.82
C SER A 72 -9.50 -7.52 11.63
N GLU A 73 -10.31 -7.55 12.68
CA GLU A 73 -10.43 -6.42 13.61
C GLU A 73 -9.08 -6.06 14.22
N GLU A 74 -8.24 -7.05 14.56
CA GLU A 74 -6.92 -6.77 15.12
C GLU A 74 -5.95 -6.19 14.07
N GLU A 75 -6.00 -6.66 12.82
CA GLU A 75 -5.23 -6.06 11.72
C GLU A 75 -5.60 -4.59 11.52
N LEU A 76 -6.91 -4.30 11.47
CA LEU A 76 -7.42 -2.95 11.28
C LEU A 76 -7.08 -2.05 12.47
N ALA A 77 -7.26 -2.53 13.70
CA ALA A 77 -6.92 -1.78 14.91
C ALA A 77 -5.43 -1.42 14.96
N ARG A 78 -4.54 -2.37 14.69
CA ARG A 78 -3.09 -2.11 14.62
C ARG A 78 -2.73 -1.08 13.56
N ALA A 79 -3.35 -1.17 12.38
CA ALA A 79 -3.12 -0.21 11.31
C ALA A 79 -3.61 1.21 11.68
N LYS A 80 -4.77 1.32 12.35
CA LYS A 80 -5.26 2.60 12.90
C LYS A 80 -4.28 3.18 13.90
N GLU A 81 -3.85 2.41 14.90
CA GLU A 81 -2.90 2.90 15.92
C GLU A 81 -1.57 3.35 15.30
N SER A 82 -1.03 2.58 14.35
CA SER A 82 0.21 2.96 13.66
C SER A 82 0.07 4.26 12.88
N LEU A 83 -1.04 4.44 12.16
CA LEU A 83 -1.31 5.67 11.40
C LEU A 83 -1.56 6.87 12.31
N LYS A 84 -2.27 6.70 13.43
CA LYS A 84 -2.46 7.74 14.45
C LYS A 84 -1.12 8.19 15.04
N ALA A 85 -0.29 7.24 15.48
CA ALA A 85 1.02 7.53 16.01
C ALA A 85 1.91 8.26 14.97
N SER A 86 1.89 7.79 13.72
CA SER A 86 2.65 8.41 12.63
C SER A 86 2.20 9.86 12.38
N LEU A 87 0.89 10.13 12.38
CA LEU A 87 0.36 11.48 12.24
C LEU A 87 0.85 12.37 13.40
N MET A 88 0.71 11.92 14.65
CA MET A 88 1.10 12.71 15.82
C MET A 88 2.59 13.05 15.81
N LEU A 89 3.46 12.08 15.55
CA LEU A 89 4.91 12.28 15.45
C LEU A 89 5.27 13.23 14.29
N SER A 90 4.57 13.13 13.16
CA SER A 90 4.83 14.02 12.02
C SER A 90 4.57 15.49 12.35
N LEU A 91 3.63 15.76 13.27
CA LEU A 91 3.24 17.13 13.64
C LEU A 91 4.20 17.81 14.61
N GLU A 92 5.28 17.15 15.04
CA GLU A 92 6.36 17.78 15.83
C GLU A 92 7.23 18.71 14.97
N GLY A 93 7.38 18.37 13.69
CA GLY A 93 8.19 19.15 12.74
C GLY A 93 7.42 20.31 12.11
N THR A 94 7.98 21.52 12.16
CA THR A 94 7.37 22.71 11.52
C THR A 94 7.20 22.54 10.00
N ALA A 95 8.17 21.93 9.33
CA ALA A 95 8.08 21.63 7.89
C ALA A 95 6.93 20.66 7.59
N SER A 96 6.79 19.58 8.35
CA SER A 96 5.70 18.61 8.20
C SER A 96 4.34 19.24 8.44
N ARG A 97 4.21 20.10 9.45
CA ARG A 97 2.99 20.88 9.70
C ARG A 97 2.64 21.79 8.52
N MET A 98 3.64 22.48 7.96
CA MET A 98 3.43 23.32 6.78
C MET A 98 2.98 22.49 5.57
N PHE A 99 3.61 21.34 5.31
CA PHE A 99 3.17 20.43 4.24
C PHE A 99 1.72 19.96 4.44
N PHE A 100 1.33 19.61 5.66
CA PHE A 100 -0.02 19.19 5.98
C PHE A 100 -1.06 20.29 5.70
N LEU A 101 -0.79 21.52 6.12
CA LEU A 101 -1.65 22.69 5.87
C LEU A 101 -1.74 22.99 4.36
N SER A 102 -0.60 23.05 3.68
CA SER A 102 -0.54 23.36 2.24
C SER A 102 -1.29 22.32 1.40
N ARG A 103 -1.18 21.03 1.73
CA ARG A 103 -1.93 19.97 1.03
C ARG A 103 -3.43 20.09 1.23
N SER A 104 -3.85 20.43 2.45
CA SER A 104 -5.27 20.60 2.75
C SER A 104 -5.89 21.69 1.87
N GLU A 105 -5.22 22.84 1.80
CA GLU A 105 -5.66 23.97 0.98
C GLU A 105 -5.61 23.64 -0.52
N LEU A 106 -4.50 23.07 -1.00
CA LEU A 106 -4.30 22.80 -2.42
C LEU A 106 -5.28 21.75 -2.98
N TYR A 107 -5.55 20.68 -2.23
CA TYR A 107 -6.39 19.58 -2.71
C TYR A 107 -7.87 19.75 -2.35
N PHE A 108 -8.19 20.39 -1.22
CA PHE A 108 -9.56 20.43 -0.69
C PHE A 108 -10.12 21.85 -0.57
N GLY A 109 -9.32 22.89 -0.85
CA GLY A 109 -9.75 24.29 -0.75
C GLY A 109 -10.17 24.71 0.66
N ARG A 110 -9.71 23.96 1.68
CA ARG A 110 -10.02 24.24 3.08
C ARG A 110 -8.92 23.69 3.98
N ARG A 111 -8.82 24.27 5.17
CA ARG A 111 -8.04 23.70 6.27
C ARG A 111 -8.73 22.44 6.81
N ILE A 112 -8.03 21.32 6.77
CA ILE A 112 -8.37 20.09 7.47
C ILE A 112 -7.55 20.05 8.75
N THR A 113 -8.17 19.70 9.87
CA THR A 113 -7.50 19.57 11.17
C THR A 113 -6.99 18.15 11.42
N PRO A 114 -5.96 17.97 12.26
CA PRO A 114 -5.55 16.64 12.71
C PRO A 114 -6.71 15.83 13.29
N ASP A 115 -7.59 16.47 14.07
CA ASP A 115 -8.74 15.81 14.69
C ASP A 115 -9.75 15.29 13.66
N GLU A 116 -10.00 16.04 12.57
CA GLU A 116 -10.81 15.54 11.44
C GLU A 116 -10.16 14.32 10.78
N VAL A 117 -8.84 14.32 10.57
CA VAL A 117 -8.13 13.18 9.99
C VAL A 117 -8.22 11.96 10.91
N LEU A 118 -8.08 12.15 12.22
CA LEU A 118 -8.22 11.09 13.22
C LEU A 118 -9.65 10.53 13.24
N ALA A 119 -10.67 11.40 13.19
CA ALA A 119 -12.07 10.96 13.13
C ALA A 119 -12.37 10.16 11.87
N GLU A 120 -11.88 10.60 10.70
CA GLU A 120 -12.02 9.85 9.44
C GLU A 120 -11.29 8.50 9.50
N LEU A 121 -10.10 8.45 10.11
CA LEU A 121 -9.34 7.23 10.31
C LEU A 121 -10.08 6.23 11.21
N GLU A 122 -10.71 6.71 12.28
CA GLU A 122 -11.52 5.89 13.19
C GLU A 122 -12.79 5.35 12.54
N ALA A 123 -13.42 6.15 11.67
CA ALA A 123 -14.61 5.75 10.92
C ALA A 123 -14.34 4.72 9.79
N VAL A 124 -13.08 4.32 9.57
CA VAL A 124 -12.76 3.26 8.60
C VAL A 124 -13.15 1.89 9.17
N THR A 125 -13.93 1.13 8.40
CA THR A 125 -14.34 -0.25 8.72
C THR A 125 -13.64 -1.25 7.80
N ALA A 126 -13.64 -2.54 8.17
CA ALA A 126 -13.06 -3.60 7.35
C ALA A 126 -13.75 -3.69 5.97
N GLU A 127 -15.07 -3.48 5.94
CA GLU A 127 -15.87 -3.49 4.71
C GLU A 127 -15.50 -2.33 3.78
N ARG A 128 -15.25 -1.12 4.32
CA ARG A 128 -14.77 0.02 3.52
C ARG A 128 -13.41 -0.27 2.89
N VAL A 129 -12.51 -0.91 3.64
CA VAL A 129 -11.20 -1.32 3.14
C VAL A 129 -11.35 -2.39 2.05
N GLN A 130 -12.15 -3.42 2.30
CA GLN A 130 -12.37 -4.51 1.35
C GLN A 130 -13.03 -4.01 0.05
N GLY A 131 -14.06 -3.16 0.15
CA GLY A 131 -14.71 -2.56 -1.01
C GLY A 131 -13.75 -1.71 -1.85
N LEU A 132 -12.82 -1.00 -1.21
CA LEU A 132 -11.76 -0.28 -1.93
C LEU A 132 -10.75 -1.24 -2.58
N ALA A 133 -10.34 -2.29 -1.87
CA ALA A 133 -9.45 -3.33 -2.41
C ALA A 133 -10.06 -4.02 -3.63
N GLN A 134 -11.34 -4.38 -3.59
CA GLN A 134 -12.07 -4.96 -4.71
C GLN A 134 -12.12 -4.05 -5.93
N ARG A 135 -12.30 -2.74 -5.73
CA ARG A 135 -12.32 -1.78 -6.84
C ARG A 135 -10.94 -1.56 -7.44
N LEU A 136 -9.91 -1.40 -6.60
CA LEU A 136 -8.57 -1.04 -7.07
C LEU A 136 -7.78 -2.24 -7.60
N LEU A 137 -7.86 -3.39 -6.92
CA LEU A 137 -7.04 -4.56 -7.21
C LEU A 137 -7.67 -5.50 -8.26
N SER A 138 -8.89 -5.23 -8.73
CA SER A 138 -9.49 -5.97 -9.85
C SER A 138 -9.13 -5.40 -11.22
N MET A 139 -8.44 -4.26 -11.26
CA MET A 139 -7.94 -3.69 -12.51
C MET A 139 -6.69 -4.44 -12.99
N ARG A 140 -6.49 -4.51 -14.31
CA ARG A 140 -5.29 -5.11 -14.88
C ARG A 140 -4.05 -4.30 -14.46
N PRO A 141 -3.07 -4.89 -13.77
CA PRO A 141 -1.90 -4.16 -13.30
C PRO A 141 -0.96 -3.83 -14.46
N ALA A 142 -0.21 -2.74 -14.30
CA ALA A 142 0.96 -2.45 -15.11
C ALA A 142 2.22 -2.92 -14.37
N LEU A 143 3.16 -3.54 -15.08
CA LEU A 143 4.43 -4.00 -14.54
C LEU A 143 5.58 -3.25 -15.21
N ALA A 144 6.48 -2.71 -14.39
CA ALA A 144 7.74 -2.15 -14.82
C ALA A 144 8.87 -2.81 -14.01
N ALA A 145 9.93 -3.20 -14.70
CA ALA A 145 11.10 -3.80 -14.08
C ALA A 145 12.37 -3.21 -14.68
N VAL A 146 13.40 -3.09 -13.85
CA VAL A 146 14.73 -2.62 -14.25
C VAL A 146 15.74 -3.57 -13.62
N GLY A 147 16.61 -4.15 -14.45
CA GLY A 147 17.65 -5.06 -13.98
C GLY A 147 18.20 -5.96 -15.08
N PRO A 148 19.15 -6.85 -14.73
CA PRO A 148 19.80 -7.77 -15.67
C PRO A 148 18.92 -8.98 -16.04
N ALA A 149 17.65 -9.00 -15.62
CA ALA A 149 16.74 -10.11 -15.89
C ALA A 149 16.27 -10.09 -17.36
N ASP A 150 16.14 -11.27 -17.96
CA ASP A 150 15.56 -11.41 -19.30
C ASP A 150 14.13 -10.86 -19.33
N ALA A 151 13.82 -10.03 -20.32
CA ALA A 151 12.51 -9.40 -20.46
C ALA A 151 11.39 -10.45 -20.44
N GLU A 152 11.57 -11.60 -21.11
CA GLU A 152 10.61 -12.71 -21.15
C GLU A 152 10.35 -13.38 -19.79
N ALA A 153 11.32 -13.41 -18.89
CA ALA A 153 11.13 -13.92 -17.53
C ALA A 153 10.22 -12.99 -16.69
N VAL A 154 10.11 -11.73 -17.12
CA VAL A 154 9.34 -10.67 -16.47
C VAL A 154 8.01 -10.38 -17.19
N THR A 155 7.91 -10.61 -18.50
CA THR A 155 6.74 -10.21 -19.30
C THR A 155 5.65 -11.28 -19.43
N CYS A 156 4.41 -10.82 -19.27
CA CYS A 156 3.13 -11.46 -19.61
C CYS A 156 2.80 -12.80 -18.95
N ARG A 157 3.61 -13.86 -19.01
CA ARG A 157 3.21 -15.19 -18.46
C ARG A 157 2.89 -15.14 -16.97
N ALA A 158 3.59 -14.32 -16.19
CA ALA A 158 3.34 -14.16 -14.76
C ALA A 158 2.11 -13.28 -14.44
N LEU A 159 1.68 -12.42 -15.37
CA LEU A 159 0.45 -11.62 -15.26
C LEU A 159 -0.76 -12.29 -15.94
N GLU A 160 -0.54 -13.24 -16.83
CA GLU A 160 -1.57 -14.02 -17.54
C GLU A 160 -1.98 -15.28 -16.78
N ALA A 161 -1.15 -15.75 -15.84
CA ALA A 161 -1.40 -16.92 -14.99
C ALA A 161 -1.95 -16.58 -13.59
N ALA A 162 -2.16 -15.30 -13.28
CA ALA A 162 -2.77 -14.79 -12.06
C ALA A 162 -4.17 -14.24 -12.37
#